data_AF-A0A7Y2IZ68-F1
#
_entry.id   AF-A0A7Y2IZ68-F1
#
_cell.length_a   1.000
_cell.length_b   1.000
_cell.length_c   1.000
_cell.angle_alpha   90.00
_cell.angle_beta   90.00
_cell.angle_gamma   90.00
#
_symmetry.space_group_name_H-M   'P 1'
#
loop_
_entity.id
_entity.type
_entity.pdbx_description
1 polymer ?
#
loop_
_entity_poly.entity_id
_entity_poly.type
_entity_poly.pdbx_seq_one_letter_code
_entity_poly.pdbx_strand_id
1 'polypeptide(L)'
;MTVRALAAFVVFWLALAAPLAACTRPALQPGPTINPVNIDQTRLAGAILAEVNYHRCRAQLRELSYAGDALTRSSQAHSVWMAQRKKLSHTGRGASGRKMTDRVRAARLTPRTASENIAYLPLFQFGRNSFRVVDRNACHFLDAAGDRIPSHSYATLAREVVT
;
A
#
# COMPACT_ATOMS: atom_id res chain seq x y z
N MET A 1 34.75 -62.99 -24.38
CA MET A 1 34.17 -62.74 -23.05
C MET A 1 34.86 -61.52 -22.45
N THR A 2 34.23 -60.35 -22.46
CA THR A 2 34.62 -59.21 -21.61
C THR A 2 33.40 -58.33 -21.39
N VAL A 3 32.84 -58.38 -20.18
CA VAL A 3 31.74 -57.51 -19.73
C VAL A 3 32.38 -56.25 -19.14
N ARG A 4 32.08 -55.07 -19.69
CA ARG A 4 32.46 -53.78 -19.09
C ARG A 4 31.29 -53.25 -18.28
N ALA A 5 31.49 -53.17 -16.96
CA ALA A 5 30.57 -52.56 -16.02
C ALA A 5 30.52 -51.03 -16.23
N LEU A 6 29.31 -50.49 -16.42
CA LEU A 6 29.03 -49.06 -16.41
C LEU A 6 28.64 -48.66 -14.98
N ALA A 7 29.52 -47.94 -14.30
CA ALA A 7 29.25 -47.34 -13.01
C ALA A 7 28.26 -46.16 -13.18
N ALA A 8 27.09 -46.27 -12.56
CA ALA A 8 26.10 -45.21 -12.54
C ALA A 8 26.50 -44.12 -11.51
N PHE A 9 26.83 -42.94 -12.00
CA PHE A 9 27.02 -41.74 -11.17
C PHE A 9 25.64 -41.19 -10.79
N VAL A 10 25.20 -41.43 -9.56
CA VAL A 10 24.01 -40.77 -9.00
C VAL A 10 24.43 -39.38 -8.52
N VAL A 11 24.16 -38.35 -9.31
CA VAL A 11 24.33 -36.95 -8.92
C VAL A 11 23.15 -36.55 -8.03
N PHE A 12 23.39 -36.50 -6.72
CA PHE A 12 22.42 -36.07 -5.72
C PHE A 12 22.30 -34.54 -5.78
N TRP A 13 21.21 -34.03 -6.38
CA TRP A 13 20.89 -32.60 -6.37
C TRP A 13 20.44 -32.20 -4.95
N LEU A 14 21.35 -31.58 -4.19
CA LEU A 14 21.01 -30.86 -2.96
C LEU A 14 20.27 -29.57 -3.34
N ALA A 15 18.94 -29.63 -3.35
CA ALA A 15 18.10 -28.45 -3.39
C ALA A 15 18.34 -27.64 -2.11
N LEU A 16 19.11 -26.57 -2.20
CA LEU A 16 19.17 -25.52 -1.18
C LEU A 16 17.78 -24.90 -1.07
N ALA A 17 16.98 -25.39 -0.13
CA ALA A 17 15.80 -24.69 0.36
C ALA A 17 16.30 -23.40 1.03
N ALA A 18 16.38 -22.32 0.25
CA ALA A 18 16.52 -20.99 0.82
C ALA A 18 15.38 -20.82 1.82
N PRO A 19 15.66 -20.39 3.07
CA PRO A 19 14.59 -20.17 4.02
C PRO A 19 13.63 -19.17 3.40
N LEU A 20 12.37 -19.61 3.30
CA LEU A 20 11.21 -18.78 3.16
C LEU A 20 11.20 -17.79 4.33
N ALA A 21 12.02 -16.74 4.28
CA ALA A 21 11.73 -15.46 4.89
C ALA A 21 10.51 -14.90 4.14
N ALA A 22 9.39 -15.60 4.34
CA ALA A 22 8.19 -15.60 3.53
C ALA A 22 7.48 -14.29 3.73
N CYS A 23 7.88 -13.27 2.98
CA CYS A 23 7.15 -12.02 2.83
C CYS A 23 6.55 -11.57 4.16
N THR A 24 7.39 -11.41 5.18
CA THR A 24 6.90 -11.11 6.52
C THR A 24 6.29 -9.73 6.48
N ARG A 25 4.98 -9.65 6.74
CA ARG A 25 4.32 -8.37 6.89
C ARG A 25 4.84 -7.72 8.17
N PRO A 26 5.24 -6.43 8.16
CA PRO A 26 5.54 -5.74 9.40
C PRO A 26 4.35 -5.91 10.36
N ALA A 27 4.64 -6.32 11.59
CA ALA A 27 3.60 -6.48 12.59
C ALA A 27 2.81 -5.16 12.71
N LEU A 28 1.47 -5.25 12.70
CA LEU A 28 0.65 -4.11 13.11
C LEU A 28 0.88 -3.93 14.60
N GLN A 29 1.88 -3.15 14.96
CA GLN A 29 1.70 -2.36 16.17
C GLN A 29 0.44 -1.52 15.91
N PRO A 30 -0.50 -1.39 16.86
CA PRO A 30 -1.55 -0.39 16.81
C PRO A 30 -0.87 0.97 16.84
N GLY A 31 -0.34 1.36 15.68
CA GLY A 31 0.26 2.66 15.47
C GLY A 31 -0.80 3.73 15.68
N PRO A 32 -0.39 5.01 15.71
CA PRO A 32 -1.32 6.10 15.91
C PRO A 32 -2.44 6.03 14.87
N THR A 33 -3.65 6.28 15.33
CA THR A 33 -4.80 6.51 14.45
C THR A 33 -4.53 7.74 13.59
N ILE A 34 -5.15 7.78 12.41
CA ILE A 34 -4.99 8.91 11.50
C ILE A 34 -5.74 10.12 12.09
N ASN A 35 -5.03 11.23 12.24
CA ASN A 35 -5.65 12.53 12.47
C ASN A 35 -6.09 13.10 11.11
N PRO A 36 -7.40 13.24 10.84
CA PRO A 36 -7.87 13.70 9.53
C PRO A 36 -7.52 15.16 9.23
N VAL A 37 -7.18 15.95 10.24
CA VAL A 37 -6.75 17.36 10.07
C VAL A 37 -5.26 17.44 9.77
N ASN A 38 -4.46 16.52 10.32
CA ASN A 38 -3.01 16.51 10.17
C ASN A 38 -2.50 15.09 9.88
N ILE A 39 -2.58 14.70 8.61
CA ILE A 39 -2.14 13.38 8.14
C ILE A 39 -0.61 13.39 7.97
N ASP A 40 0.09 12.53 8.72
CA ASP A 40 1.51 12.26 8.57
C ASP A 40 1.77 11.50 7.26
N GLN A 41 2.14 12.25 6.23
CA GLN A 41 2.36 11.70 4.88
C GLN A 41 3.54 10.73 4.82
N THR A 42 4.58 10.94 5.63
CA THR A 42 5.75 10.05 5.65
C THR A 42 5.35 8.69 6.21
N ARG A 43 4.60 8.68 7.32
CA ARG A 43 4.09 7.44 7.90
C ARG A 43 3.08 6.75 6.99
N LEU A 44 2.20 7.50 6.34
CA LEU A 44 1.25 6.95 5.37
C LEU A 44 1.97 6.32 4.17
N ALA A 45 2.92 7.04 3.56
CA ALA A 45 3.68 6.55 2.42
C ALA A 45 4.50 5.30 2.78
N GLY A 46 5.13 5.29 3.95
CA GLY A 46 5.87 4.14 4.47
C GLY A 46 4.97 2.92 4.69
N ALA A 47 3.79 3.10 5.29
CA ALA A 47 2.83 2.01 5.51
C ALA A 47 2.31 1.42 4.19
N ILE A 48 1.96 2.29 3.22
CA ILE A 48 1.52 1.86 1.88
C ILE A 48 2.64 1.11 1.16
N LEU A 49 3.87 1.65 1.16
CA LEU A 49 5.01 1.00 0.50
C LEU A 49 5.29 -0.39 1.10
N ALA A 50 5.27 -0.50 2.43
CA ALA A 50 5.45 -1.77 3.12
C ALA A 50 4.37 -2.80 2.75
N GLU A 51 3.11 -2.39 2.69
CA GLU A 51 2.00 -3.28 2.30
C GLU A 51 2.08 -3.67 0.82
N VAL A 52 2.39 -2.73 -0.08
CA VAL A 52 2.63 -3.02 -1.50
C VAL A 52 3.77 -4.03 -1.66
N ASN A 53 4.88 -3.84 -0.94
CA ASN A 53 6.03 -4.73 -1.01
C ASN A 53 5.74 -6.12 -0.42
N TYR A 54 4.88 -6.21 0.61
CA TYR A 54 4.34 -7.48 1.09
C TYR A 54 3.61 -8.24 -0.04
N HIS A 55 2.70 -7.57 -0.76
CA HIS A 55 1.96 -8.20 -1.86
C HIS A 55 2.86 -8.53 -3.06
N ARG A 56 3.83 -7.68 -3.38
CA ARG A 56 4.83 -7.95 -4.43
C ARG A 56 5.67 -9.17 -4.12
N CYS A 57 6.16 -9.29 -2.88
CA CYS A 57 6.91 -10.47 -2.45
C CYS A 57 6.05 -11.74 -2.58
N ARG A 58 4.78 -11.70 -2.14
CA ARG A 58 3.84 -12.82 -2.29
C ARG A 58 3.60 -13.22 -3.74
N ALA A 59 3.74 -12.28 -4.66
CA ALA A 59 3.68 -12.49 -6.11
C ALA A 59 5.06 -12.74 -6.76
N GLN A 60 6.10 -12.99 -5.96
CA GLN A 60 7.49 -13.22 -6.43
C GLN A 60 8.06 -12.06 -7.28
N LEU A 61 7.58 -10.83 -7.03
CA LEU A 61 8.07 -9.62 -7.67
C LEU A 61 9.09 -8.91 -6.78
N ARG A 62 10.09 -8.30 -7.41
CA ARG A 62 11.10 -7.48 -6.73
C ARG A 62 10.45 -6.32 -5.98
N GLU A 63 10.99 -6.00 -4.80
CA GLU A 63 10.56 -4.87 -3.98
C GLU A 63 10.64 -3.51 -4.72
N LEU A 64 9.70 -2.60 -4.43
CA LEU A 64 9.80 -1.18 -4.80
C LEU A 64 10.60 -0.41 -3.75
N SER A 65 11.44 0.52 -4.18
CA SER A 65 12.09 1.48 -3.30
C SER A 65 11.29 2.75 -3.13
N TYR A 66 11.49 3.43 -2.01
CA TYR A 66 11.01 4.79 -1.81
C TYR A 66 11.70 5.74 -2.80
N ALA A 67 10.92 6.48 -3.58
CA ALA A 67 11.44 7.39 -4.61
C ALA A 67 11.80 8.80 -4.08
N GLY A 68 11.62 9.05 -2.78
CA GLY A 68 11.92 10.31 -2.12
C GLY A 68 10.71 11.24 -1.94
N ASP A 69 10.89 12.25 -1.08
CA ASP A 69 9.79 13.10 -0.59
C ASP A 69 9.15 13.98 -1.66
N ALA A 70 9.85 14.26 -2.75
CA ALA A 70 9.31 15.08 -3.83
C ALA A 70 8.11 14.40 -4.50
N LEU A 71 8.16 13.08 -4.70
CA LEU A 71 7.04 12.32 -5.24
C LEU A 71 5.90 12.27 -4.21
N THR A 72 6.20 12.02 -2.94
CA THR A 72 5.21 12.02 -1.85
C THR A 72 4.45 13.34 -1.75
N ARG A 73 5.16 14.48 -1.78
CA ARG A 73 4.54 15.82 -1.79
C ARG A 73 3.68 16.06 -3.02
N SER A 74 4.14 15.62 -4.19
CA SER A 74 3.35 15.75 -5.42
C SER A 74 2.07 14.91 -5.39
N SER A 75 2.14 13.69 -4.84
CA SER A 75 0.97 12.84 -4.64
C SER A 75 0.01 13.43 -3.62
N GLN A 76 0.51 13.99 -2.52
CA GLN A 76 -0.30 14.69 -1.52
C GLN A 76 -1.03 15.89 -2.14
N ALA A 77 -0.35 16.73 -2.91
CA ALA A 77 -0.96 17.87 -3.58
C ALA A 77 -2.10 17.44 -4.52
N HIS A 78 -1.93 16.32 -5.22
CA HIS A 78 -2.98 15.75 -6.07
C HIS A 78 -4.17 15.23 -5.27
N SER A 79 -3.93 14.49 -4.18
CA SER A 79 -4.98 14.02 -3.27
C SER A 79 -5.76 15.16 -2.62
N VAL A 80 -5.09 16.23 -2.19
CA VAL A 80 -5.72 17.44 -1.64
C VAL A 80 -6.58 18.12 -2.70
N TRP A 81 -6.09 18.25 -3.94
CA TRP A 81 -6.89 18.79 -5.03
C TRP A 81 -8.13 17.95 -5.31
N MET A 82 -8.00 16.62 -5.33
CA MET A 82 -9.14 15.70 -5.53
C MET A 82 -10.19 15.87 -4.42
N ALA A 83 -9.75 15.99 -3.17
CA ALA A 83 -10.64 16.24 -2.03
C ALA A 83 -11.35 17.60 -2.14
N GLN A 84 -10.62 18.68 -2.42
CA GLN A 84 -11.16 20.04 -2.58
C GLN A 84 -12.18 20.12 -3.73
N ARG A 85 -11.96 19.38 -4.81
CA ARG A 85 -12.86 19.34 -5.98
C ARG A 85 -13.92 18.26 -5.88
N LYS A 86 -13.95 17.47 -4.81
CA LYS A 86 -14.87 16.34 -4.62
C LYS A 86 -14.88 15.40 -5.82
N LYS A 87 -13.70 15.12 -6.38
CA LYS A 87 -13.55 14.31 -7.60
C LYS A 87 -12.32 13.43 -7.54
N LEU A 88 -12.52 12.12 -7.72
CA LEU A 88 -11.44 11.16 -7.93
C LEU A 88 -11.04 11.19 -9.42
N SER A 89 -9.79 11.58 -9.73
CA SER A 89 -9.33 11.68 -11.13
C SER A 89 -7.81 11.61 -11.23
N HIS A 90 -7.30 10.94 -12.28
CA HIS A 90 -5.88 10.96 -12.64
C HIS A 90 -5.39 12.31 -13.18
N THR A 91 -6.32 13.17 -13.59
CA THR A 91 -6.02 14.50 -14.15
C THR A 91 -6.34 15.60 -13.15
N GLY A 92 -5.55 16.66 -13.16
CA GLY A 92 -5.69 17.79 -12.24
C GLY A 92 -5.52 19.15 -12.92
N ARG A 93 -5.33 20.20 -12.11
CA ARG A 93 -5.02 21.58 -12.55
C ARG A 93 -4.14 22.29 -11.52
N GLY A 94 -3.34 23.25 -11.97
CA GLY A 94 -2.46 24.03 -11.09
C GLY A 94 -1.35 23.15 -10.48
N ALA A 95 -1.11 23.30 -9.17
CA ALA A 95 -0.04 22.59 -8.44
C ALA A 95 -0.19 21.05 -8.45
N SER A 96 -1.39 20.51 -8.73
CA SER A 96 -1.59 19.07 -8.86
C SER A 96 -1.12 18.50 -10.22
N GLY A 97 -0.68 19.36 -11.15
CA GLY A 97 -0.36 18.98 -12.53
C GLY A 97 -1.59 18.56 -13.34
N ARG A 98 -1.51 18.68 -14.68
CA ARG A 98 -2.61 18.25 -15.55
C ARG A 98 -2.63 16.74 -15.72
N LYS A 99 -1.45 16.11 -15.80
CA LYS A 99 -1.24 14.67 -15.95
C LYS A 99 -0.31 14.14 -14.85
N MET A 100 -0.37 12.84 -14.58
CA MET A 100 0.59 12.16 -13.70
C MET A 100 2.05 12.37 -14.14
N THR A 101 2.33 12.39 -15.45
CA THR A 101 3.69 12.62 -15.95
C THR A 101 4.23 14.00 -15.60
N ASP A 102 3.37 15.02 -15.48
CA ASP A 102 3.78 16.36 -15.06
C ASP A 102 4.17 16.37 -13.58
N ARG A 103 3.41 15.64 -12.75
CA ARG A 103 3.68 15.42 -11.32
C ARG A 103 5.01 14.70 -11.09
N VAL A 104 5.25 13.62 -11.81
CA VAL A 104 6.51 12.84 -11.75
C VAL A 104 7.72 13.71 -12.16
N ARG A 105 7.57 14.50 -13.23
CA ARG A 105 8.61 15.45 -13.67
C ARG A 105 8.86 16.56 -12.65
N ALA A 106 7.81 17.11 -12.04
CA ALA A 106 7.95 18.12 -10.97
C ALA A 106 8.69 17.56 -9.75
N ALA A 107 8.57 16.25 -9.50
CA ALA A 107 9.36 15.54 -8.49
C ALA A 107 10.82 15.26 -8.93
N ARG A 108 11.25 15.75 -10.10
CA ARG A 108 12.57 15.54 -10.72
C ARG A 108 12.90 14.07 -10.98
N LEU A 109 11.87 13.25 -11.19
CA LEU A 109 12.01 11.85 -11.57
C LEU A 109 11.87 11.69 -13.10
N THR A 110 12.71 10.85 -13.69
CA THR A 110 12.69 10.53 -15.12
C THR A 110 12.61 9.02 -15.36
N PRO A 111 11.55 8.34 -14.90
CA PRO A 111 11.42 6.91 -15.10
C PRO A 111 11.11 6.59 -16.56
N ARG A 112 11.46 5.39 -17.02
CA ARG A 112 11.07 4.91 -18.37
C ARG A 112 9.56 4.74 -18.49
N THR A 113 8.91 4.30 -17.43
CA THR A 113 7.46 4.08 -17.34
C THR A 113 6.95 4.57 -15.98
N ALA A 114 5.71 5.04 -15.94
CA ALA A 114 5.05 5.46 -14.71
C ALA A 114 3.55 5.16 -14.78
N SER A 115 2.98 4.81 -13.64
CA SER A 115 1.55 4.57 -13.45
C SER A 115 1.10 5.18 -12.12
N GLU A 116 -0.22 5.33 -11.97
CA GLU A 116 -0.81 5.91 -10.78
C GLU A 116 -2.04 5.10 -10.36
N ASN A 117 -2.10 4.76 -9.07
CA ASN A 117 -3.31 4.26 -8.43
C ASN A 117 -3.86 5.38 -7.54
N ILE A 118 -5.18 5.56 -7.55
CA ILE A 118 -5.90 6.52 -6.69
C ILE A 118 -7.06 5.79 -6.02
N ALA A 119 -7.35 6.15 -4.77
CA ALA A 119 -8.41 5.55 -4.00
C ALA A 119 -9.16 6.61 -3.17
N TYR A 120 -10.41 6.31 -2.85
CA TYR A 120 -11.22 7.03 -1.88
C TYR A 120 -11.70 6.02 -0.85
N LEU A 121 -11.32 6.22 0.40
CA LEU A 121 -11.60 5.30 1.50
C LEU A 121 -12.16 6.08 2.69
N PRO A 122 -13.04 5.45 3.49
CA PRO A 122 -13.49 6.04 4.75
C PRO A 122 -12.33 6.16 5.75
N LEU A 123 -12.46 7.10 6.69
CA LEU A 123 -11.53 7.21 7.84
C LEU A 123 -11.73 6.07 8.84
N PHE A 124 -12.89 5.42 8.85
CA PHE A 124 -13.25 4.35 9.77
C PHE A 124 -13.30 3.01 9.07
N GLN A 125 -12.99 1.96 9.82
CA GLN A 125 -12.90 0.57 9.36
C GLN A 125 -14.30 -0.03 9.14
N PHE A 126 -15.07 0.57 8.24
CA PHE A 126 -16.38 0.02 7.86
C PHE A 126 -16.15 -1.30 7.13
N GLY A 127 -16.45 -2.41 7.80
CA GLY A 127 -16.47 -3.73 7.16
C GLY A 127 -17.56 -3.81 6.08
N ARG A 128 -17.75 -5.02 5.53
CA ARG A 128 -18.78 -5.29 4.52
C ARG A 128 -20.22 -5.40 5.07
N ASN A 129 -20.36 -5.36 6.39
CA ASN A 129 -21.63 -5.56 7.08
C ASN A 129 -22.34 -4.22 7.32
N SER A 130 -23.64 -4.29 7.61
CA SER A 130 -24.39 -3.14 8.08
C SER A 130 -23.77 -2.55 9.34
N PHE A 131 -23.80 -1.23 9.46
CA PHE A 131 -23.38 -0.50 10.65
C PHE A 131 -24.51 0.42 11.13
N ARG A 132 -24.45 0.79 12.40
CA ARG A 132 -25.36 1.74 13.03
C ARG A 132 -24.63 3.04 13.36
N VAL A 133 -25.23 4.16 13.01
CA VAL A 133 -24.81 5.48 13.49
C VAL A 133 -25.44 5.70 14.85
N VAL A 134 -24.62 5.76 15.91
CA VAL A 134 -25.08 6.05 17.27
C VAL A 134 -25.07 7.55 17.52
N ASP A 135 -23.99 8.22 17.11
CA ASP A 135 -23.85 9.67 17.17
C ASP A 135 -23.06 10.16 15.96
N ARG A 136 -23.70 10.99 15.15
CA ARG A 136 -23.11 11.56 13.93
C ARG A 136 -22.04 12.61 14.23
N ASN A 137 -22.22 13.40 15.29
CA ASN A 137 -21.30 14.48 15.64
C ASN A 137 -20.02 13.95 16.26
N ALA A 138 -20.12 12.87 17.04
CA ALA A 138 -18.98 12.19 17.63
C ALA A 138 -18.32 11.15 16.70
N CYS A 139 -18.84 10.96 15.48
CA CYS A 139 -18.45 9.86 14.58
C CYS A 139 -18.45 8.51 15.30
N HIS A 140 -19.51 8.24 16.06
CA HIS A 140 -19.67 7.01 16.83
C HIS A 140 -20.53 6.03 16.03
N PHE A 141 -19.87 4.99 15.52
CA PHE A 141 -20.48 3.93 14.73
C PHE A 141 -20.29 2.58 15.42
N LEU A 142 -21.31 1.73 15.34
CA LEU A 142 -21.24 0.34 15.79
C LEU A 142 -21.43 -0.60 14.60
N ASP A 143 -20.78 -1.75 14.64
CA ASP A 143 -21.03 -2.82 13.68
C ASP A 143 -22.29 -3.65 14.04
N ALA A 144 -22.50 -4.75 13.31
CA ALA A 144 -23.63 -5.64 13.53
C ALA A 144 -23.58 -6.40 14.87
N ALA A 145 -22.39 -6.59 15.45
CA ALA A 145 -22.22 -7.20 16.77
C ALA A 145 -22.45 -6.19 17.91
N GLY A 146 -22.54 -4.90 17.58
CA GLY A 146 -22.65 -3.81 18.55
C GLY A 146 -21.28 -3.29 19.00
N ASP A 147 -20.19 -3.73 18.39
CA ASP A 147 -18.84 -3.27 18.69
C ASP A 147 -18.55 -1.94 18.01
N ARG A 148 -17.73 -1.10 18.65
CA ARG A 148 -17.35 0.19 18.10
C ARG A 148 -16.47 0.01 16.88
N ILE A 149 -16.86 0.64 15.77
CA ILE A 149 -16.05 0.71 14.55
C ILE A 149 -14.90 1.70 14.79
N PRO A 150 -13.63 1.24 14.77
CA PRO A 150 -12.49 2.13 15.02
C PRO A 150 -12.12 2.94 13.78
N SER A 151 -11.51 4.10 13.99
CA SER A 151 -10.79 4.80 12.92
C SER A 151 -9.61 3.96 12.43
N HIS A 152 -9.18 4.17 11.20
CA HIS A 152 -7.95 3.59 10.69
C HIS A 152 -6.70 4.12 11.42
N SER A 153 -5.74 3.23 11.64
CA SER A 153 -4.34 3.61 11.74
C SER A 153 -3.73 3.65 10.34
N TYR A 154 -2.54 4.24 10.21
CA TYR A 154 -1.81 4.21 8.93
C TYR A 154 -1.65 2.80 8.36
N ALA A 155 -1.47 1.83 9.25
CA ALA A 155 -1.23 0.45 8.85
C ALA A 155 -2.53 -0.31 8.50
N THR A 156 -3.66 -0.03 9.18
CA THR A 156 -4.95 -0.61 8.74
C THR A 156 -5.47 0.05 7.47
N LEU A 157 -5.25 1.35 7.26
CA LEU A 157 -5.61 2.01 6.00
C LEU A 157 -4.75 1.50 4.83
N ALA A 158 -3.44 1.32 5.04
CA ALA A 158 -2.55 0.77 4.03
C ALA A 158 -3.00 -0.63 3.58
N ARG A 159 -3.48 -1.47 4.51
CA ARG A 159 -4.04 -2.78 4.17
C ARG A 159 -5.29 -2.67 3.31
N GLU A 160 -6.19 -1.77 3.66
CA GLU A 160 -7.44 -1.62 2.90
C GLU A 160 -7.21 -1.06 1.50
N VAL A 161 -6.24 -0.16 1.32
CA VAL A 161 -6.00 0.48 0.01
C VAL A 161 -5.23 -0.40 -0.98
N VAL A 162 -4.49 -1.41 -0.51
CA VAL A 162 -3.60 -2.24 -1.35
C VAL A 162 -4.24 -3.57 -1.76
N THR A 163 -5.35 -3.98 -1.14
CA THR A 163 -6.10 -5.20 -1.49
C THR A 163 -7.01 -5.02 -2.69
#